data_AF-A0A520IJ09-F1
#
_entry.id   AF-A0A520IJ09-F1
#
_cell.length_a   1.000
_cell.length_b   1.000
_cell.length_c   1.000
_cell.angle_alpha   90.00
_cell.angle_beta   90.00
_cell.angle_gamma   90.00
#
_symmetry.space_group_name_H-M   'P 1'
#
loop_
_entity.id
_entity.type
_entity.pdbx_description
1 polymer ?
#
loop_
_entity_poly.entity_id
_entity_poly.type
_entity_poly.pdbx_seq_one_letter_code
_entity_poly.pdbx_strand_id
1 'polypeptide(L)'
;YLHTNAGLIGTNTYGKPVGQIALDKDACDDRLRVVALATQNAARNGNYYDGLASTVEASCQASDEIAYQLGDPLESSTRQALNFLAGRSCTPITGDASARSLRTSTARQDLLIPDRPGTAQRDVPGLF
;
A
#
# COMPACT_ATOMS: atom_id res chain seq x y z
N TYR A 1 3.30 23.71 -5.44
CA TYR A 1 4.38 23.45 -6.43
C TYR A 1 3.83 22.73 -7.66
N LEU A 2 3.17 21.57 -7.53
CA LEU A 2 2.56 20.90 -8.70
C LEU A 2 1.02 21.05 -8.78
N HIS A 3 0.33 21.31 -7.67
CA HIS A 3 -1.12 21.52 -7.64
C HIS A 3 -1.87 20.41 -8.40
N THR A 4 -2.86 20.76 -9.21
CA THR A 4 -3.62 19.84 -10.06
C THR A 4 -2.84 19.27 -11.24
N ASN A 5 -1.57 19.65 -11.46
CA ASN A 5 -0.72 19.04 -12.49
C ASN A 5 -0.09 17.71 -12.02
N ALA A 6 -0.30 17.34 -10.75
CA ALA A 6 0.03 16.02 -10.22
C ALA A 6 -1.23 15.37 -9.63
N GLY A 7 -1.51 14.13 -10.03
CA GLY A 7 -2.66 13.38 -9.57
C GLY A 7 -2.26 12.09 -8.87
N LEU A 8 -2.95 11.76 -7.77
CA LEU A 8 -2.87 10.43 -7.14
C LEU A 8 -3.87 9.49 -7.81
N ILE A 9 -3.38 8.43 -8.44
CA ILE A 9 -4.21 7.43 -9.14
C ILE A 9 -4.22 6.13 -8.35
N GLY A 10 -5.39 5.53 -8.14
CA GLY A 10 -5.55 4.26 -7.42
C GLY A 10 -6.34 4.44 -6.13
N THR A 11 -5.82 3.92 -5.02
CA THR A 11 -6.43 4.04 -3.69
C THR A 11 -5.63 5.00 -2.79
N ASN A 12 -6.20 5.38 -1.64
CA ASN A 12 -5.45 6.21 -0.69
C ASN A 12 -4.20 5.46 -0.22
N THR A 13 -3.10 6.19 -0.05
CA THR A 13 -1.86 5.59 0.44
C THR A 13 -1.94 5.30 1.93
N TYR A 14 -1.02 4.48 2.45
CA TYR A 14 -1.02 4.13 3.87
C TYR A 14 -0.66 5.32 4.79
N GLY A 15 0.14 6.27 4.29
CA GLY A 15 0.53 7.44 5.09
C GLY A 15 1.70 7.21 6.04
N LYS A 16 2.92 7.07 5.49
CA LYS A 16 4.15 6.92 6.29
C LYS A 16 5.11 8.10 6.05
N PRO A 17 4.96 9.24 6.76
CA PRO A 17 5.84 10.40 6.64
C PRO A 17 7.13 10.28 7.47
N VAL A 18 7.67 9.07 7.61
CA VAL A 18 8.83 8.81 8.47
C VAL A 18 9.84 7.88 7.83
N GLY A 19 11.11 8.10 8.11
CA GLY A 19 12.24 7.27 7.67
C GLY A 19 12.90 6.53 8.83
N GLN A 20 13.57 5.44 8.49
CA GLN A 20 14.30 4.60 9.46
C GLN A 20 15.80 4.65 9.20
N ILE A 21 16.59 4.59 10.27
CA ILE A 21 18.03 4.32 10.21
C ILE A 21 18.31 2.91 10.73
N ALA A 22 19.48 2.40 10.40
CA ALA A 22 19.97 1.15 10.96
C ALA A 22 21.05 1.42 12.01
N LEU A 23 20.94 0.75 13.15
CA LEU A 23 21.95 0.73 14.20
C LEU A 23 22.34 -0.72 14.46
N ASP A 24 23.60 -1.06 14.20
CA ASP A 24 24.14 -2.39 14.43
C ASP A 24 24.60 -2.50 15.89
N LYS A 25 24.33 -3.64 16.52
CA LYS A 25 24.70 -3.95 17.91
C LYS A 25 25.57 -5.20 17.94
N ASP A 26 26.88 -5.00 17.78
CA ASP A 26 27.88 -6.05 17.65
C ASP A 26 27.86 -7.08 18.79
N ALA A 27 27.46 -6.68 20.00
CA ALA A 27 27.40 -7.57 21.15
C ALA A 27 26.37 -8.70 21.02
N CYS A 28 25.38 -8.57 20.14
CA CYS A 28 24.31 -9.55 19.95
C CYS A 28 24.08 -9.92 18.47
N ASP A 29 24.89 -9.42 17.54
CA ASP A 29 24.67 -9.52 16.08
C ASP A 29 23.25 -9.04 15.66
N ASP A 30 22.73 -8.05 16.39
CA ASP A 30 21.41 -7.48 16.14
C ASP A 30 21.51 -6.21 15.29
N ARG A 31 20.50 -5.99 14.44
CA ARG A 31 20.33 -4.74 13.70
C ARG A 31 18.98 -4.09 13.97
N LEU A 32 19.02 -2.96 14.67
CA LEU A 32 17.83 -2.18 15.00
C LEU A 32 17.44 -1.26 13.84
N ARG A 33 16.15 -1.28 13.45
CA ARG A 33 15.56 -0.38 12.44
C ARG A 33 14.69 0.66 13.13
N VAL A 34 15.32 1.72 13.63
CA VAL A 34 14.65 2.76 14.41
C VAL A 34 14.09 3.84 13.50
N VAL A 35 12.87 4.31 13.79
CA VAL A 35 12.29 5.50 13.14
C VAL A 35 12.98 6.73 13.71
N ALA A 36 13.75 7.43 12.89
CA ALA A 36 14.60 8.54 13.33
C ALA A 36 14.50 9.78 12.42
N LEU A 37 13.72 9.70 11.35
CA LEU A 37 13.58 10.78 10.37
C LEU A 37 12.10 11.12 10.19
N ALA A 38 11.79 12.41 10.14
CA ALA A 38 10.48 12.91 9.69
C ALA A 38 10.64 13.47 8.27
N THR A 39 9.80 13.03 7.34
CA THR A 39 9.83 13.49 5.94
C THR A 39 8.78 14.56 5.72
N GLN A 40 9.22 15.76 5.31
CA GLN A 40 8.35 16.89 5.02
C GLN A 40 8.50 17.31 3.55
N ASN A 41 7.41 17.81 2.96
CA ASN A 41 7.46 18.42 1.65
C ASN A 41 8.00 19.88 1.70
N ALA A 42 8.07 20.55 0.55
CA ALA A 42 8.56 21.93 0.44
C ALA A 42 7.73 22.95 1.26
N ALA A 43 6.49 22.63 1.62
CA ALA A 43 5.62 23.45 2.46
C ALA A 43 5.73 23.10 3.96
N ARG A 44 6.75 22.31 4.36
CA ARG A 44 6.93 21.82 5.74
C ARG A 44 5.78 20.95 6.26
N ASN A 45 4.98 20.37 5.37
CA ASN A 45 3.94 19.42 5.76
C ASN A 45 4.49 17.99 5.74
N GLY A 46 4.39 17.30 6.88
CA GLY A 46 4.69 15.88 7.08
C GLY A 46 3.53 15.11 7.70
N ASN A 47 2.32 15.67 7.78
CA ASN A 47 1.22 15.12 8.56
C ASN A 47 0.29 14.20 7.74
N TYR A 48 0.79 13.56 6.69
CA TYR A 48 0.03 12.63 5.85
C TYR A 48 0.01 11.21 6.41
N TYR A 49 -0.27 11.06 7.71
CA TYR A 49 -0.35 9.76 8.39
C TYR A 49 -1.58 8.95 7.97
N ASP A 50 -2.63 9.62 7.51
CA ASP A 50 -3.85 9.00 6.99
C ASP A 50 -3.81 8.87 5.45
N GLY A 51 -2.61 8.93 4.86
CA GLY A 51 -2.40 8.84 3.42
C GLY A 51 -2.35 10.18 2.70
N LEU A 52 -2.14 10.11 1.39
CA LEU A 52 -1.94 11.28 0.53
C LEU A 52 -3.23 11.85 -0.08
N ALA A 53 -4.36 11.12 -0.05
CA ALA A 53 -5.58 11.53 -0.74
C ALA A 53 -6.15 12.88 -0.26
N SER A 54 -5.97 13.23 1.02
CA SER A 54 -6.37 14.53 1.57
C SER A 54 -5.34 15.64 1.35
N THR A 55 -4.11 15.29 1.01
CA THR A 55 -2.99 16.23 0.85
C THR A 55 -2.72 16.59 -0.61
N VAL A 56 -3.00 15.67 -1.53
CA VAL A 56 -2.93 15.92 -2.98
C VAL A 56 -4.20 16.61 -3.46
N GLU A 57 -4.06 17.62 -4.31
CA GLU A 57 -5.21 18.43 -4.77
C GLU A 57 -6.06 17.71 -5.83
N ALA A 58 -5.47 16.74 -6.53
CA ALA A 58 -6.15 15.93 -7.53
C ALA A 58 -5.93 14.44 -7.26
N SER A 59 -7.02 13.67 -7.29
CA SER A 59 -6.97 12.22 -7.19
C SER A 59 -8.03 11.56 -8.06
N CYS A 60 -7.74 10.35 -8.53
CA CYS A 60 -8.67 9.51 -9.27
C CYS A 60 -8.62 8.09 -8.73
N GLN A 61 -9.78 7.53 -8.40
CA GLN A 61 -9.90 6.13 -8.05
C GLN A 61 -9.57 5.23 -9.23
N ALA A 62 -8.80 4.18 -8.98
CA ALA A 62 -8.59 3.06 -9.90
C ALA A 62 -8.46 1.75 -9.10
N SER A 63 -8.94 0.64 -9.67
CA SER A 63 -8.64 -0.70 -9.16
C SER A 63 -7.16 -1.02 -9.38
N ASP A 64 -6.58 -1.86 -8.52
CA ASP A 64 -5.27 -2.45 -8.75
C ASP A 64 -5.49 -3.89 -9.23
N GLU A 65 -5.36 -4.10 -10.54
CA GLU A 65 -5.68 -5.36 -11.20
C GLU A 65 -4.41 -6.08 -11.62
N ILE A 66 -4.06 -7.14 -10.90
CA ILE A 66 -2.87 -7.96 -11.21
C ILE A 66 -3.04 -8.88 -12.43
N ALA A 67 -4.24 -8.90 -13.03
CA ALA A 67 -4.57 -9.76 -14.16
C ALA A 67 -4.03 -9.22 -15.50
N TYR A 68 -3.73 -7.91 -15.55
CA TYR A 68 -3.26 -7.24 -16.75
C TYR A 68 -1.86 -6.66 -16.52
N GLN A 69 -1.02 -6.70 -17.54
CA GLN A 69 0.30 -6.09 -17.49
C GLN A 69 0.17 -4.56 -17.50
N LEU A 70 1.09 -3.86 -16.83
CA LEU A 70 1.21 -2.41 -16.98
C LEU A 70 1.33 -2.02 -18.46
N GLY A 71 0.52 -1.04 -18.89
CA GLY A 71 0.44 -0.58 -20.28
C GLY A 71 -0.59 -1.31 -21.14
N ASP A 72 -1.20 -2.39 -20.66
CA ASP A 72 -2.38 -2.97 -21.31
C ASP A 72 -3.56 -1.97 -21.23
N PRO A 73 -4.30 -1.70 -22.33
CA PRO A 73 -5.49 -0.84 -22.29
C PRO A 73 -6.56 -1.28 -21.30
N LEU A 74 -6.59 -2.56 -20.92
CA LEU A 74 -7.49 -3.12 -19.92
C LEU A 74 -7.02 -2.85 -18.48
N GLU A 75 -5.73 -2.61 -18.24
CA GLU A 75 -5.19 -2.28 -16.92
C GLU A 75 -5.71 -0.91 -16.46
N SER A 76 -6.42 -0.92 -15.33
CA SER A 76 -7.25 0.20 -14.91
C SER A 76 -6.46 1.39 -14.36
N SER A 77 -5.33 1.19 -13.68
CA SER A 77 -4.53 2.27 -13.11
C SER A 77 -3.83 3.10 -14.18
N THR A 78 -3.18 2.46 -15.16
CA THR A 78 -2.52 3.14 -16.29
C THR A 78 -3.56 3.85 -17.14
N ARG A 79 -4.68 3.19 -17.47
CA ARG A 79 -5.79 3.82 -18.22
C ARG A 79 -6.32 5.05 -17.49
N GLN A 80 -6.53 4.97 -16.17
CA GLN A 80 -7.01 6.10 -15.37
C GLN A 80 -5.99 7.23 -15.31
N ALA A 81 -4.69 6.93 -15.23
CA ALA A 81 -3.62 7.92 -15.29
C ALA A 81 -3.59 8.66 -16.63
N LEU A 82 -3.74 7.94 -17.75
CA LEU A 82 -3.83 8.55 -19.09
C LEU A 82 -5.08 9.43 -19.24
N ASN A 83 -6.21 8.99 -18.70
CA ASN A 83 -7.44 9.79 -18.67
C ASN A 83 -7.26 11.09 -17.87
N PHE A 84 -6.59 11.02 -16.71
CA PHE A 84 -6.25 12.20 -15.92
C PHE A 84 -5.35 13.18 -16.71
N LEU A 85 -4.30 12.68 -17.36
CA LEU A 85 -3.43 13.50 -18.22
C LEU A 85 -4.18 14.13 -19.40
N ALA A 86 -5.20 13.45 -19.93
CA ALA A 86 -6.08 13.96 -20.98
C ALA A 86 -7.15 14.95 -20.46
N GLY A 87 -7.16 15.30 -19.17
CA GLY A 87 -8.10 16.24 -18.57
C GLY A 87 -9.51 15.68 -18.38
N ARG A 88 -9.68 14.35 -18.37
CA ARG A 88 -10.99 13.71 -18.16
C ARG A 88 -11.33 13.69 -16.68
N SER A 89 -12.62 13.86 -16.36
CA SER A 89 -13.14 13.73 -15.00
C SER A 89 -13.09 12.28 -14.51
N CYS A 90 -12.93 12.10 -13.20
CA CYS A 90 -12.87 10.82 -12.53
C CYS A 90 -13.50 10.92 -11.13
N THR A 91 -13.76 9.78 -10.51
CA THR A 91 -14.17 9.74 -9.10
C THR A 91 -12.96 10.03 -8.22
N PRO A 92 -13.00 11.04 -7.33
CA PRO A 92 -11.88 11.33 -6.44
C PRO A 92 -11.73 10.25 -5.35
N ILE A 93 -10.51 10.06 -4.85
CA ILE A 93 -10.26 9.15 -3.74
C ILE A 93 -10.85 9.78 -2.47
N THR A 94 -11.83 9.14 -1.86
CA THR A 94 -12.40 9.60 -0.57
C THR A 94 -11.49 9.15 0.57
N GLY A 95 -11.25 10.07 1.51
CA GLY A 95 -10.36 9.86 2.66
C GLY A 95 -10.95 8.93 3.70
N ASP A 96 -11.07 7.65 3.38
CA ASP A 96 -11.16 6.59 4.36
C ASP A 96 -9.89 5.76 4.27
N ALA A 97 -8.88 6.19 5.01
CA ALA A 97 -7.86 5.29 5.53
C ALA A 97 -8.51 4.36 6.57
N SER A 98 -9.52 3.60 6.16
CA SER A 98 -9.69 2.31 6.80
C SER A 98 -8.45 1.54 6.38
N ALA A 99 -7.57 1.33 7.34
CA ALA A 99 -6.71 0.17 7.35
C ALA A 99 -7.60 -1.06 7.11
N ARG A 100 -7.94 -1.33 5.85
CA ARG A 100 -8.12 -2.69 5.39
C ARG A 100 -6.73 -3.29 5.53
N SER A 101 -6.43 -3.71 6.76
CA SER A 101 -5.85 -5.02 6.92
C SER A 101 -6.56 -5.89 5.88
N LEU A 102 -5.81 -6.29 4.86
CA LEU A 102 -6.21 -7.30 3.90
C LEU A 102 -6.53 -8.58 4.68
N ARG A 103 -7.68 -8.63 5.34
CA ARG A 103 -8.29 -9.80 5.97
C ARG A 103 -9.82 -9.62 6.00
N THR A 104 -10.40 -9.31 4.85
CA THR A 104 -11.73 -9.82 4.51
C THR A 104 -11.59 -10.75 3.32
N SER A 105 -10.73 -11.76 3.44
CA SER A 105 -11.02 -13.02 2.80
C SER A 105 -12.22 -13.59 3.56
N THR A 106 -13.41 -13.55 2.96
CA THR A 106 -14.54 -14.37 3.42
C THR A 106 -14.24 -15.86 3.27
N ALA A 107 -13.21 -16.21 2.50
CA ALA A 107 -12.55 -17.50 2.59
C ALA A 107 -11.62 -17.51 3.80
N ARG A 108 -11.90 -18.41 4.75
CA ARG A 108 -10.98 -18.80 5.80
C ARG A 108 -9.66 -19.18 5.12
N GLN A 109 -8.58 -18.46 5.39
CA GLN A 109 -7.25 -18.90 5.00
C GLN A 109 -6.85 -20.04 5.96
N ASP A 110 -7.46 -21.20 5.76
CA ASP A 110 -7.00 -22.40 6.43
C ASP A 110 -5.67 -22.81 5.81
N LEU A 111 -4.73 -23.23 6.67
CA LEU A 111 -3.47 -23.79 6.21
C LEU A 111 -3.77 -25.00 5.31
N LEU A 112 -3.00 -25.16 4.23
CA LEU A 112 -3.06 -26.38 3.42
C LEU A 112 -2.66 -27.56 4.33
N ILE A 113 -3.64 -28.41 4.65
CA ILE A 113 -3.45 -29.63 5.43
C ILE A 113 -3.86 -30.82 4.54
N PRO A 114 -3.08 -31.91 4.49
CA PRO A 114 -3.47 -33.12 3.79
C PRO A 114 -4.77 -33.72 4.35
N ASP A 115 -5.58 -34.39 3.52
CA ASP A 115 -6.84 -35.03 3.95
C ASP A 115 -6.68 -36.04 5.11
N ARG A 116 -5.47 -36.58 5.29
CA ARG A 116 -5.11 -37.48 6.40
C ARG A 116 -3.78 -37.06 7.02
N PRO A 117 -3.77 -36.13 7.99
CA PRO A 117 -2.54 -35.67 8.62
C PRO A 117 -1.97 -36.72 9.56
N GLY A 118 -0.67 -36.97 9.45
CA GLY A 118 0.11 -37.70 10.45
C GLY A 118 0.25 -36.90 11.75
N THR A 119 0.79 -37.53 12.80
CA THR A 119 0.99 -36.88 14.12
C THR A 119 1.82 -35.60 14.02
N ALA A 120 2.96 -35.66 13.30
CA ALA A 120 3.82 -34.51 13.10
C ALA A 120 3.13 -33.32 12.40
N GLN A 121 2.23 -33.60 11.46
CA GLN A 121 1.49 -32.55 10.71
C GLN A 121 0.35 -31.93 11.56
N ARG A 122 -0.13 -32.63 12.60
CA ARG A 122 -1.09 -32.06 13.56
C ARG A 122 -0.41 -31.13 14.55
N ASP A 123 0.79 -31.51 15.00
CA ASP A 123 1.48 -30.83 16.08
C ASP A 123 2.35 -29.65 15.59
N VAL A 124 2.64 -29.59 14.27
CA VAL A 124 3.46 -28.53 13.66
C VAL A 124 2.68 -27.84 12.51
N PRO A 125 2.00 -26.72 12.80
CA PRO A 125 1.30 -25.95 11.77
C PRO A 125 2.25 -25.49 10.65
N GLY A 126 1.91 -25.81 9.40
CA GLY A 126 2.72 -25.47 8.21
C GLY A 126 3.70 -26.55 7.77
N LEU A 127 3.71 -27.72 8.41
CA LEU A 127 4.39 -28.91 7.91
C LEU A 127 3.51 -29.59 6.84
N PHE A 128 3.91 -29.49 5.57
CA PHE A 128 3.25 -30.15 4.42
C PHE A 128 3.93 -31.47 4.08
#